data_AF-A0A9E6F7X8-F1
#
_entry.id   AF-A0A9E6F7X8-F1
#
_cell.length_a   1.000
_cell.length_b   1.000
_cell.length_c   1.000
_cell.angle_alpha   90.00
_cell.angle_beta   90.00
_cell.angle_gamma   90.00
#
_symmetry.space_group_name_H-M   'P 1'
#
loop_
_entity.id
_entity.type
_entity.pdbx_description
1 polymer ?
#
loop_
_entity_poly.entity_id
_entity_poly.type
_entity_poly.pdbx_seq_one_letter_code
_entity_poly.pdbx_strand_id
1 'polypeptide(L)'
;MKRLSIQAIDFTPNMEPLKALLEPEKCHNFDYNATYRLIDGTLVYAYWHGTTHLYLNLSTDLKTWNYDLDEDAYNEISRDEALRLIFPVQVSWPLIE
;
A
#
# COMPACT_ATOMS: atom_id res chain seq x y z
N MET A 1 5.63 -10.42 12.70
CA MET A 1 4.99 -10.04 11.44
C MET A 1 3.85 -11.03 11.19
N LYS A 2 2.62 -10.56 10.98
CA LYS A 2 1.44 -11.42 10.72
C LYS A 2 1.35 -11.65 9.22
N ARG A 3 1.38 -12.92 8.80
CA ARG A 3 1.15 -13.33 7.40
C ARG A 3 -0.29 -13.77 7.22
N LEU A 4 -0.94 -13.38 6.13
CA LEU A 4 -2.29 -13.79 5.79
C LEU A 4 -2.38 -14.19 4.32
N SER A 5 -2.92 -15.38 4.05
CA SER A 5 -3.20 -15.81 2.67
C SER A 5 -4.31 -14.97 2.04
N ILE A 6 -4.33 -14.97 0.71
CA ILE A 6 -5.10 -14.01 -0.06
C ILE A 6 -5.98 -14.69 -1.10
N GLN A 7 -7.02 -13.99 -1.53
CA GLN A 7 -7.84 -14.33 -2.68
C GLN A 7 -7.96 -13.10 -3.57
N ALA A 8 -7.63 -13.23 -4.86
CA ALA A 8 -7.94 -12.20 -5.84
C ALA A 8 -9.47 -12.13 -6.05
N ILE A 9 -10.04 -10.92 -6.03
CA ILE A 9 -11.48 -10.70 -6.21
C ILE A 9 -11.76 -9.71 -7.34
N ASP A 10 -13.03 -9.64 -7.75
CA ASP A 10 -13.48 -8.80 -8.87
C ASP A 10 -13.04 -7.34 -8.75
N PHE A 11 -12.67 -6.80 -9.91
CA PHE A 11 -11.98 -5.52 -10.09
C PHE A 11 -12.91 -4.34 -9.81
N THR A 12 -12.99 -3.91 -8.54
CA THR A 12 -13.64 -2.65 -8.16
C THR A 12 -12.59 -1.65 -7.72
N PRO A 13 -12.17 -0.72 -8.59
CA PRO A 13 -11.23 0.34 -8.23
C PRO A 13 -11.75 1.16 -7.05
N ASN A 14 -10.90 1.36 -6.04
CA ASN A 14 -11.21 2.23 -4.91
C ASN A 14 -9.99 3.09 -4.57
N MET A 15 -10.09 4.41 -4.76
CA MET A 15 -9.00 5.36 -4.47
C MET A 15 -9.14 6.04 -3.11
N GLU A 16 -10.23 5.81 -2.38
CA GLU A 16 -10.51 6.51 -1.12
C GLU A 16 -9.47 6.24 -0.02
N PRO A 17 -9.00 4.98 0.19
CA PRO A 17 -7.93 4.73 1.16
C PRO A 17 -6.64 5.49 0.83
N LEU A 18 -6.29 5.55 -0.46
CA LEU A 18 -5.10 6.28 -0.93
C LEU A 18 -5.24 7.79 -0.66
N LYS A 19 -6.39 8.39 -0.99
CA LYS A 19 -6.68 9.81 -0.76
C LYS A 19 -6.75 10.18 0.73
N ALA A 20 -7.15 9.24 1.58
CA ALA A 20 -7.14 9.42 3.03
C ALA A 20 -5.72 9.32 3.63
N LEU A 21 -4.82 8.55 2.99
CA LEU A 21 -3.46 8.35 3.47
C LEU A 21 -2.49 9.45 3.01
N LEU A 22 -2.67 9.97 1.79
CA LEU A 22 -1.72 10.85 1.09
C LEU A 22 -2.33 12.20 0.75
N GLU A 23 -1.46 13.21 0.61
CA GLU A 23 -1.83 14.50 0.02
C GLU A 23 -2.30 14.31 -1.43
N PRO A 24 -3.26 15.11 -1.92
CA PRO A 24 -3.81 14.98 -3.27
C PRO A 24 -2.73 14.99 -4.37
N GLU A 25 -1.67 15.77 -4.16
CA GLU A 25 -0.53 15.87 -5.08
C GLU A 25 0.24 14.55 -5.19
N LYS A 26 0.32 13.74 -4.14
CA LYS A 26 1.04 12.45 -4.19
C LYS A 26 0.18 11.36 -4.82
N CYS A 27 -1.14 11.46 -4.73
CA CYS A 27 -2.07 10.48 -5.29
C CYS A 27 -1.96 10.35 -6.81
N HIS A 28 -1.58 11.41 -7.55
CA HIS A 28 -1.46 11.34 -9.01
C HIS A 28 -0.37 10.39 -9.51
N ASN A 29 0.56 9.98 -8.64
CA ASN A 29 1.64 9.06 -8.99
C ASN A 29 1.22 7.60 -8.89
N PHE A 30 -0.04 7.32 -8.54
CA PHE A 30 -0.53 5.97 -8.34
C PHE A 30 -1.66 5.61 -9.31
N ASP A 31 -1.52 4.45 -9.91
CA ASP A 31 -2.59 3.77 -10.63
C ASP A 31 -3.16 2.65 -9.75
N TYR A 32 -4.48 2.49 -9.76
CA TYR A 32 -5.09 1.32 -9.14
C TYR A 32 -4.71 0.05 -9.92
N ASN A 33 -4.26 -0.99 -9.22
CA ASN A 33 -3.83 -2.24 -9.84
C ASN A 33 -4.77 -3.42 -9.56
N ALA A 34 -5.16 -3.67 -8.31
CA ALA A 34 -5.96 -4.85 -7.96
C ALA A 34 -6.62 -4.70 -6.58
N THR A 35 -7.60 -5.57 -6.31
CA THR A 35 -8.16 -5.78 -4.97
C THR A 35 -7.98 -7.23 -4.55
N TYR A 36 -7.53 -7.42 -3.33
CA TYR A 36 -7.37 -8.73 -2.71
C TYR A 36 -8.22 -8.80 -1.45
N ARG A 37 -8.71 -10.01 -1.15
CA ARG A 37 -9.38 -10.33 0.10
C ARG A 37 -8.49 -11.26 0.92
N LEU A 38 -8.14 -10.84 2.12
CA LEU A 38 -7.46 -11.70 3.09
C LEU A 38 -8.46 -12.72 3.65
N ILE A 39 -7.98 -13.85 4.16
CA ILE A 39 -8.84 -14.88 4.77
C ILE A 39 -9.74 -14.32 5.89
N ASP A 40 -9.28 -13.32 6.64
CA ASP A 40 -10.05 -12.68 7.71
C ASP A 40 -11.11 -11.67 7.20
N GLY A 41 -11.28 -11.57 5.88
CA GLY A 41 -12.26 -10.71 5.22
C GLY A 41 -11.76 -9.30 4.91
N THR A 42 -10.55 -8.94 5.34
CA THR A 42 -9.95 -7.63 5.05
C THR A 42 -9.78 -7.45 3.54
N LEU A 43 -10.25 -6.32 3.01
CA LEU A 43 -9.99 -5.92 1.64
C LEU A 43 -8.71 -5.08 1.58
N VAL A 44 -7.81 -5.45 0.67
CA VAL A 44 -6.55 -4.77 0.41
C VAL A 44 -6.52 -4.32 -1.05
N TYR A 45 -6.37 -3.02 -1.26
CA TYR A 45 -6.27 -2.37 -2.56
C TYR A 45 -4.80 -2.14 -2.89
N ALA A 46 -4.34 -2.70 -4.00
CA ALA A 46 -2.99 -2.52 -4.51
C ALA A 46 -2.96 -1.34 -5.47
N TYR A 47 -2.09 -0.38 -5.19
CA TYR A 47 -1.82 0.78 -6.04
C TYR A 47 -0.39 0.71 -6.55
N TRP A 48 -0.20 0.88 -7.85
CA TRP A 48 1.09 0.90 -8.50
C TRP A 48 1.64 2.32 -8.54
N HIS A 49 2.81 2.55 -7.95
CA HIS A 49 3.49 3.84 -8.04
C HIS A 49 4.29 3.96 -9.35
N GLY A 50 3.92 4.91 -10.20
CA GLY A 50 4.45 5.05 -11.56
C GLY A 50 5.96 5.30 -11.65
N THR A 51 6.55 5.99 -10.67
CA THR A 51 7.99 6.33 -10.68
C THR A 51 8.88 5.25 -10.06
N THR A 52 8.47 4.69 -8.91
CA THR A 52 9.30 3.73 -8.18
C THR A 52 9.02 2.30 -8.56
N HIS A 53 7.95 2.04 -9.33
CA HIS A 53 7.55 0.70 -9.72
C HIS A 53 7.34 -0.22 -8.50
N LEU A 54 6.74 0.34 -7.45
CA LEU A 54 6.42 -0.37 -6.23
C LEU A 54 4.92 -0.32 -5.96
N TYR A 55 4.42 -1.35 -5.29
CA TYR A 55 3.04 -1.40 -4.85
C TYR A 55 2.87 -0.81 -3.46
N LEU A 56 1.88 0.06 -3.32
CA LEU A 56 1.32 0.43 -2.03
C LEU A 56 0.02 -0.34 -1.85
N ASN A 57 -0.04 -1.24 -0.86
CA ASN A 57 -1.24 -2.04 -0.61
C ASN A 57 -1.92 -1.54 0.67
N LEU A 58 -3.17 -1.08 0.56
CA LEU A 58 -3.91 -0.46 1.66
C LEU A 58 -5.27 -1.12 1.88
N SER A 59 -5.65 -1.27 3.14
CA SER A 59 -7.04 -1.57 3.51
C SER A 59 -7.84 -0.29 3.81
N THR A 60 -9.16 -0.43 3.92
CA THR A 60 -10.06 0.70 4.23
C THR A 60 -9.80 1.33 5.60
N ASP A 61 -9.20 0.61 6.53
CA ASP A 61 -8.74 1.09 7.84
C ASP A 61 -7.33 1.71 7.82
N LEU A 62 -6.80 1.97 6.62
CA LEU A 62 -5.50 2.60 6.35
C LEU A 62 -4.27 1.79 6.81
N LYS A 63 -4.43 0.50 7.08
CA LYS A 63 -3.28 -0.39 7.29
C LYS A 63 -2.60 -0.73 5.98
N THR A 64 -1.29 -0.96 6.08
CA THR A 64 -0.41 -1.23 4.95
C THR A 64 0.05 -2.68 4.93
N TRP A 65 0.18 -3.23 3.73
CA TRP A 65 0.59 -4.62 3.53
C TRP A 65 1.68 -4.72 2.45
N ASN A 66 2.59 -5.68 2.63
CA ASN A 66 3.53 -6.10 1.59
C ASN A 66 3.11 -7.45 1.01
N TYR A 67 3.05 -7.54 -0.32
CA TYR A 67 2.69 -8.79 -1.00
C TYR A 67 3.92 -9.68 -1.14
N ASP A 68 3.83 -10.89 -0.62
CA ASP A 68 4.81 -11.96 -0.77
C ASP A 68 4.34 -12.91 -1.87
N LEU A 69 5.00 -12.82 -3.03
CA LEU A 69 4.68 -13.61 -4.21
C LEU A 69 5.00 -15.10 -4.02
N ASP A 70 6.04 -15.42 -3.25
CA ASP A 70 6.49 -16.80 -3.07
C ASP A 70 5.51 -17.59 -2.20
N GLU A 71 4.85 -16.90 -1.27
CA GLU A 71 3.91 -17.49 -0.31
C GLU A 71 2.43 -17.20 -0.65
N ASP A 72 2.15 -16.45 -1.72
CA ASP A 72 0.80 -15.96 -2.07
C ASP A 72 0.08 -15.36 -0.85
N ALA A 73 0.80 -14.47 -0.15
CA ALA A 73 0.40 -13.96 1.15
C ALA A 73 0.69 -12.47 1.31
N TYR A 74 -0.11 -11.78 2.11
CA TYR A 74 0.19 -10.43 2.57
C TYR A 74 0.82 -10.44 3.96
N ASN A 75 1.85 -9.62 4.15
CA ASN A 75 2.48 -9.32 5.42
C ASN A 75 2.09 -7.91 5.87
N GLU A 76 1.49 -7.77 7.06
CA GLU A 76 1.19 -6.44 7.60
C GLU A 76 2.52 -5.72 7.90
N ILE A 77 2.68 -4.52 7.34
CA ILE A 77 3.85 -3.66 7.53
C ILE A 77 3.40 -2.34 8.13
N SER A 78 4.31 -1.62 8.80
CA SER A 78 3.98 -0.30 9.33
C SER A 78 3.76 0.71 8.20
N ARG A 79 2.90 1.71 8.44
CA ARG A 79 2.67 2.81 7.49
C ARG A 79 3.99 3.49 7.09
N ASP A 80 4.84 3.79 8.07
CA ASP A 80 6.10 4.49 7.83
C ASP A 80 7.06 3.67 6.96
N GLU A 81 7.10 2.35 7.16
CA GLU A 81 7.89 1.43 6.33
C GLU A 81 7.37 1.40 4.89
N ALA A 82 6.06 1.26 4.70
CA ALA A 82 5.45 1.27 3.37
C ALA A 82 5.76 2.57 2.63
N LEU A 83 5.58 3.72 3.30
CA LEU A 83 5.83 5.02 2.70
C LEU A 83 7.31 5.28 2.43
N ARG A 84 8.24 4.76 3.24
CA ARG A 84 9.69 4.87 2.97
C ARG A 84 10.13 4.10 1.73
N LEU A 85 9.48 2.98 1.43
CA LEU A 85 9.74 2.22 0.21
C LEU A 85 9.27 3.00 -1.03
N ILE A 86 8.07 3.59 -0.98
CA ILE A 86 7.47 4.30 -2.12
C ILE A 86 8.06 5.71 -2.31
N PHE A 87 8.32 6.40 -1.21
CA PHE A 87 8.94 7.72 -1.17
C PHE A 87 10.29 7.62 -0.44
N PRO A 88 11.30 7.00 -1.06
CA PRO A 88 12.65 6.97 -0.51
C PRO A 88 13.24 8.36 -0.65
N VAL A 89 12.87 9.25 0.26
CA VAL A 89 13.41 10.61 0.26
C VAL A 89 14.89 10.51 0.65
N GLN A 90 15.77 11.14 -0.13
CA GLN A 90 16.99 11.74 0.41
C GLN A 90 16.57 12.72 1.51
N VAL A 91 16.36 12.27 2.75
CA VAL A 91 15.96 13.18 3.83
C VAL A 91 17.22 13.67 4.55
N SER A 92 17.71 14.83 4.15
CA SER A 92 18.22 15.77 5.15
C SER A 92 17.00 16.44 5.77
N TRP A 93 16.59 15.99 6.94
CA TRP A 93 15.73 16.81 7.80
C TRP A 93 16.56 18.03 8.23
N PRO A 94 16.05 19.27 8.15
CA PRO A 94 16.69 20.35 8.88
C PRO A 94 16.64 19.97 10.36
N LEU A 95 17.81 19.80 10.97
CA LEU A 95 17.94 19.78 12.42
C LEU A 95 17.37 21.12 12.90
N ILE A 96 16.24 21.06 13.59
CA ILE A 96 15.77 22.18 14.39
C ILE A 96 16.61 22.10 15.68
N GLU A 97 17.57 23.02 15.82
CA GLU A 97 18.26 23.30 17.08
C GLU A 97 17.32 23.99 18.09
#